data_AF-A0A923Q952-F1
#
_entry.id   AF-A0A923Q952-F1
#
_cell.length_a   1.000
_cell.length_b   1.000
_cell.length_c   1.000
_cell.angle_alpha   90.00
_cell.angle_beta   90.00
_cell.angle_gamma   90.00
#
_symmetry.space_group_name_H-M   'P 1'
#
loop_
_entity.id
_entity.type
_entity.pdbx_description
1 polymer ?
#
loop_
_entity_poly.entity_id
_entity_poly.type
_entity_poly.pdbx_seq_one_letter_code
_entity_poly.pdbx_strand_id
1 'polypeptide(L)'
;MSARTLLAVDWGTSSLRGALLDHQGRVMEERTFARGILTVPPGGFSAVFEACFGDWTKAGDILCLIAGMAGSQQGWMQAPYCSSPAGFDEIASQLTWIQPGRIAIVPGLRCDNDGIPDVMRGEETQVFGALQLLGIQDALLVLPGTHSKWVTVQAGQIRNFATFMTGEFYALLRQHSILARTLPDNDDELDQAAFDQGVALALNGGSLLQTAFSVRTLWLFERMLSMALPSYLSGVVIG
;
A
#
# COMPACT_ATOMS: atom_id res chain seq x y z
N MET A 1 12.10 16.40 -31.56
CA MET A 1 11.90 16.56 -30.10
C MET A 1 12.64 15.42 -29.44
N SER A 2 13.54 15.70 -28.48
CA SER A 2 14.20 14.62 -27.72
C SER A 2 13.12 13.84 -26.99
N ALA A 3 13.11 12.52 -27.14
CA ALA A 3 12.11 11.68 -26.51
C ALA A 3 12.39 11.63 -25.00
N ARG A 4 11.45 12.12 -24.21
CA ARG A 4 11.60 12.30 -22.76
C ARG A 4 11.52 10.95 -22.05
N THR A 5 12.45 10.68 -21.14
CA THR A 5 12.42 9.47 -20.29
C THR A 5 11.59 9.72 -19.02
N LEU A 6 11.12 8.65 -18.40
CA LEU A 6 10.38 8.69 -17.14
C LEU A 6 11.16 7.98 -16.04
N LEU A 7 11.32 8.63 -14.89
CA LEU A 7 11.68 8.01 -13.63
C LEU A 7 10.41 7.85 -12.79
N ALA A 8 9.93 6.61 -12.66
CA ALA A 8 8.83 6.28 -11.77
C ALA A 8 9.41 5.88 -10.40
N VAL A 9 9.01 6.57 -9.33
CA VAL A 9 9.48 6.31 -7.98
C VAL A 9 8.30 5.94 -7.10
N ASP A 10 8.47 4.87 -6.33
CA ASP A 10 7.58 4.52 -5.24
C ASP A 10 8.36 4.64 -3.93
N TRP A 11 8.00 5.65 -3.14
CA TRP A 11 8.66 5.96 -1.89
C TRP A 11 7.73 5.72 -0.71
N GLY A 12 7.72 4.47 -0.26
CA GLY A 12 6.90 4.00 0.86
C GLY A 12 7.49 4.31 2.24
N THR A 13 6.81 3.82 3.27
CA THR A 13 7.20 3.98 4.68
C THR A 13 8.55 3.34 5.01
N SER A 14 8.79 2.12 4.50
CA SER A 14 9.97 1.30 4.81
C SER A 14 10.93 1.09 3.62
N SER A 15 10.46 1.27 2.39
CA SER A 15 11.23 1.03 1.16
C SER A 15 11.20 2.22 0.19
N LEU A 16 12.22 2.29 -0.66
CA LEU A 16 12.31 3.20 -1.80
C LEU A 16 12.61 2.39 -3.06
N ARG A 17 11.77 2.51 -4.07
CA ARG A 17 11.90 1.83 -5.37
C ARG A 17 11.87 2.84 -6.49
N GLY A 18 12.65 2.61 -7.54
CA GLY A 18 12.63 3.43 -8.74
C GLY A 18 12.83 2.60 -9.98
N ALA A 19 12.09 2.93 -11.04
CA ALA A 19 12.26 2.37 -12.37
C ALA A 19 12.56 3.52 -13.35
N LEU A 20 13.58 3.35 -14.18
CA LEU A 20 13.86 4.21 -15.32
C LEU A 20 13.21 3.61 -16.56
N LEU A 21 12.37 4.40 -17.23
CA LEU A 21 11.62 3.99 -18.42
C LEU A 21 12.04 4.82 -19.62
N ASP A 22 12.14 4.14 -20.77
CA ASP A 22 12.34 4.80 -22.05
C ASP A 22 11.06 5.54 -22.50
N HIS A 23 11.15 6.24 -23.64
CA HIS A 23 10.02 6.98 -24.19
C HIS A 23 8.86 6.10 -24.71
N GLN A 24 9.03 4.78 -24.76
CA GLN A 24 7.99 3.81 -25.10
C GLN A 24 7.38 3.17 -23.84
N GLY A 25 7.81 3.59 -22.64
CA GLY A 25 7.37 3.00 -21.37
C GLY A 25 8.03 1.66 -21.06
N ARG A 26 9.15 1.30 -21.71
CA ARG A 26 9.90 0.09 -21.39
C ARG A 26 10.85 0.37 -20.23
N VAL A 27 10.84 -0.53 -19.25
CA VAL A 27 11.79 -0.47 -18.14
C VAL A 27 13.20 -0.74 -18.65
N MET A 28 14.10 0.22 -18.40
CA MET A 28 15.52 0.15 -18.75
C MET A 28 16.36 -0.34 -17.57
N GLU A 29 16.05 0.14 -16.36
CA GLU A 29 16.76 -0.18 -15.13
C GLU A 29 15.82 -0.02 -13.92
N GLU A 30 15.99 -0.83 -12.90
CA GLU A 30 15.26 -0.74 -11.63
C GLU A 30 16.23 -0.72 -10.45
N ARG A 31 15.87 0.02 -9.40
CA ARG A 31 16.63 0.10 -8.15
C ARG A 31 15.69 0.00 -6.97
N THR A 32 16.14 -0.72 -5.94
CA THR A 32 15.42 -0.88 -4.68
C THR A 32 16.36 -0.61 -3.51
N PHE A 33 15.86 0.12 -2.52
CA PHE A 33 16.60 0.49 -1.31
C PHE A 33 15.72 0.29 -0.07
N ALA A 34 16.31 -0.21 1.02
CA ALA A 34 15.71 -0.21 2.36
C ALA A 34 15.78 1.19 3.01
N ARG A 35 15.24 2.20 2.30
CA ARG A 35 15.29 3.63 2.66
C ARG A 35 13.92 4.31 2.52
N GLY A 36 12.90 3.73 3.15
CA GLY A 36 11.60 4.38 3.24
C GLY A 36 11.62 5.68 4.06
N ILE A 37 10.52 6.42 4.03
CA ILE A 37 10.46 7.78 4.59
C ILE A 37 10.83 7.84 6.09
N LEU A 38 10.58 6.77 6.86
CA LEU A 38 10.91 6.74 8.30
C LEU A 38 12.41 6.72 8.58
N THR A 39 13.23 6.37 7.59
CA THR A 39 14.69 6.33 7.72
C THR A 39 15.35 7.68 7.38
N VAL A 40 14.57 8.64 6.85
CA VAL A 40 15.08 9.90 6.34
C VAL A 40 14.86 11.01 7.38
N PRO A 41 15.91 11.68 7.86
CA PRO A 41 15.73 12.81 8.78
C PRO A 41 15.07 14.00 8.07
N PRO A 42 14.40 14.90 8.82
CA PRO A 42 13.84 16.13 8.26
C PRO A 42 14.86 16.90 7.44
N GLY A 43 14.49 17.31 6.22
CA GLY A 43 15.38 17.99 5.26
C GLY A 43 16.31 17.07 4.47
N GLY A 44 16.37 15.76 4.77
CA GLY A 44 17.28 14.80 4.14
C GLY A 44 16.80 14.21 2.81
N PHE A 45 15.52 14.38 2.44
CA PHE A 45 14.92 13.71 1.28
C PHE A 45 15.61 14.02 -0.04
N SER A 46 15.96 15.29 -0.30
CA SER A 46 16.65 15.68 -1.53
C SER A 46 18.00 14.96 -1.67
N ALA A 47 18.77 14.87 -0.59
CA ALA A 47 20.06 14.19 -0.59
C ALA A 47 19.93 12.68 -0.79
N VAL A 48 18.91 12.05 -0.17
CA VAL A 48 18.63 10.62 -0.37
C VAL A 48 18.21 10.34 -1.81
N PHE A 49 17.30 11.15 -2.36
CA PHE A 49 16.87 11.03 -3.76
C PHE A 49 18.06 11.17 -4.73
N GLU A 50 18.90 12.19 -4.52
CA GLU A 50 20.08 12.45 -5.33
C GLU A 50 21.11 11.30 -5.22
N ALA A 51 21.30 10.73 -4.04
CA ALA A 51 22.20 9.59 -3.86
C ALA A 51 21.68 8.30 -4.56
N CYS A 52 20.36 8.13 -4.63
CA CYS A 52 19.75 6.94 -5.23
C CYS A 52 19.54 7.04 -6.75
N PHE A 53 19.21 8.23 -7.26
CA PHE A 53 18.75 8.44 -8.64
C PHE A 53 19.36 9.67 -9.34
N GLY A 54 20.34 10.34 -8.73
CA GLY A 54 20.96 11.56 -9.26
C GLY A 54 21.63 11.37 -10.62
N ASP A 55 22.22 10.21 -10.86
CA ASP A 55 22.79 9.82 -12.15
C ASP A 55 21.73 9.73 -13.25
N TRP A 56 20.60 9.07 -12.98
CA TRP A 56 19.47 9.01 -13.91
C TRP A 56 18.88 10.38 -14.20
N THR A 57 18.70 11.21 -13.17
CA THR A 57 18.10 12.53 -13.36
C THR A 57 18.99 13.54 -14.08
N LYS A 58 20.31 13.33 -14.09
CA LYS A 58 21.29 14.16 -14.82
C LYS A 58 21.53 13.69 -16.26
N ALA A 59 21.16 12.46 -16.61
CA ALA A 59 21.48 11.87 -17.91
C ALA A 59 20.73 12.49 -19.11
N GLY A 60 19.68 13.29 -18.89
CA GLY A 60 18.93 13.93 -19.97
C GLY A 60 17.67 14.67 -19.50
N ASP A 61 16.78 14.96 -20.45
CA ASP A 61 15.44 15.46 -20.15
C ASP A 61 14.57 14.31 -19.62
N ILE A 62 14.32 14.33 -18.31
CA ILE A 62 13.56 13.31 -17.58
C ILE A 62 12.35 13.94 -16.91
N LEU A 63 11.23 13.22 -16.90
CA LEU A 63 10.14 13.46 -15.97
C LEU A 63 10.29 12.47 -14.81
N CYS A 64 10.21 12.93 -13.57
CA CYS A 64 10.17 12.09 -12.39
C CYS A 64 8.82 12.22 -11.71
N LEU A 65 8.14 11.10 -11.51
CA LEU A 65 6.87 11.01 -10.77
C LEU A 65 7.08 10.12 -9.54
N ILE A 66 6.76 10.64 -8.37
CA ILE A 66 6.96 9.99 -7.08
C ILE A 66 5.59 9.70 -6.46
N ALA A 67 5.27 8.42 -6.28
CA ALA A 67 4.08 7.97 -5.57
C ALA A 67 4.41 7.57 -4.12
N GLY A 68 3.36 7.47 -3.29
CA GLY A 68 3.46 6.97 -1.93
C GLY A 68 3.78 8.03 -0.88
N MET A 69 4.40 7.58 0.21
CA MET A 69 4.53 8.31 1.46
C MET A 69 5.46 9.52 1.42
N ALA A 70 6.27 9.68 0.36
CA ALA A 70 6.98 10.94 0.10
C ALA A 70 6.06 12.16 0.02
N GLY A 71 4.78 11.98 -0.33
CA GLY A 71 3.75 13.03 -0.34
C GLY A 71 3.01 13.26 0.98
N SER A 72 3.31 12.50 2.03
CA SER A 72 2.65 12.62 3.33
C SER A 72 3.11 13.87 4.11
N GLN A 73 2.48 14.16 5.24
CA GLN A 73 2.90 15.26 6.12
C GLN A 73 4.33 15.10 6.65
N GLN A 74 4.80 13.86 6.79
CA GLN A 74 6.15 13.52 7.25
C GLN A 74 7.09 13.16 6.08
N GLY A 75 6.61 13.31 4.84
CA GLY A 75 7.36 13.00 3.62
C GLY A 75 8.28 14.14 3.18
N TRP A 76 8.73 14.06 1.92
CA TRP A 76 9.58 15.08 1.31
C TRP A 76 8.84 16.41 1.17
N MET A 77 7.67 16.38 0.55
CA MET A 77 6.83 17.56 0.35
C MET A 77 5.38 17.11 0.42
N GLN A 78 4.58 17.82 1.22
CA GLN A 78 3.18 17.46 1.40
C GLN A 78 2.43 17.63 0.07
N ALA A 79 1.91 16.53 -0.45
CA ALA A 79 1.01 16.50 -1.59
C ALA A 79 -0.44 16.38 -1.08
N PRO A 80 -1.27 17.44 -1.18
CA PRO A 80 -2.66 17.41 -0.72
C PRO A 80 -3.44 16.25 -1.33
N TYR A 81 -4.41 15.72 -0.58
CA TYR A 81 -5.28 14.66 -1.10
C TYR A 81 -6.21 15.19 -2.19
N CYS A 82 -6.28 14.48 -3.30
CA CYS A 82 -7.32 14.68 -4.31
C CYS A 82 -8.63 14.03 -3.82
N SER A 83 -9.76 14.70 -4.02
CA SER A 83 -11.06 14.23 -3.51
C SER A 83 -11.71 13.29 -4.53
N SER A 84 -12.22 12.15 -4.06
CA SER A 84 -13.03 11.25 -4.88
C SER A 84 -14.41 11.88 -5.16
N PRO A 85 -15.03 11.63 -6.34
CA PRO A 85 -14.53 10.77 -7.42
C PRO A 85 -13.38 11.39 -8.21
N ALA A 86 -12.36 10.58 -8.53
CA ALA A 86 -11.16 11.04 -9.25
C ALA A 86 -10.66 10.00 -10.26
N GLY A 87 -10.37 10.45 -11.48
CA GLY A 87 -9.66 9.71 -12.52
C GLY A 87 -8.24 10.22 -12.72
N PHE A 88 -7.62 9.83 -13.84
CA PHE A 88 -6.26 10.21 -14.17
C PHE A 88 -6.07 11.73 -14.29
N ASP A 89 -7.01 12.42 -14.96
CA ASP A 89 -6.91 13.86 -15.21
C ASP A 89 -7.03 14.68 -13.91
N GLU A 90 -7.95 14.31 -13.01
CA GLU A 90 -8.09 14.99 -11.72
C GLU A 90 -6.82 14.87 -10.87
N ILE A 91 -6.16 13.70 -10.88
CA ILE A 91 -4.90 13.46 -10.15
C ILE A 91 -3.74 14.19 -10.82
N ALA A 92 -3.61 14.10 -12.15
CA ALA A 92 -2.53 14.74 -12.90
C ALA A 92 -2.56 16.27 -12.75
N SER A 93 -3.74 16.86 -12.67
CA SER A 93 -3.91 18.31 -12.44
C SER A 93 -3.46 18.78 -11.05
N GLN A 94 -3.34 17.86 -10.08
CA GLN A 94 -3.02 18.13 -8.67
C GLN A 94 -1.62 17.64 -8.26
N LEU A 95 -0.76 17.36 -9.24
CA LEU A 95 0.65 17.04 -8.99
C LEU A 95 1.34 18.13 -8.15
N THR A 96 2.05 17.69 -7.12
CA THR A 96 2.86 18.58 -6.29
C THR A 96 4.27 18.64 -6.84
N TRP A 97 4.60 19.75 -7.49
CA TRP A 97 5.89 19.93 -8.17
C TRP A 97 7.00 20.31 -7.18
N ILE A 98 7.97 19.41 -7.03
CA ILE A 98 9.25 19.73 -6.37
C ILE A 98 10.10 20.59 -7.31
N GLN A 99 10.13 20.21 -8.60
CA GLN A 99 10.75 20.98 -9.68
C GLN A 99 9.74 21.07 -10.83
N PRO A 100 9.13 22.25 -11.07
CA PRO A 100 8.09 22.41 -12.08
C PRO A 100 8.46 21.83 -13.44
N GLY A 101 7.57 21.02 -14.00
CA GLY A 101 7.75 20.34 -15.26
C GLY A 101 8.71 19.15 -15.23
N ARG A 102 9.45 18.90 -14.15
CA ARG A 102 10.52 17.87 -14.07
C ARG A 102 10.35 16.83 -12.98
N ILE A 103 10.05 17.22 -11.74
CA ILE A 103 9.92 16.29 -10.60
C ILE A 103 8.65 16.64 -9.84
N ALA A 104 7.73 15.68 -9.75
CA ALA A 104 6.48 15.84 -9.02
C ALA A 104 6.16 14.64 -8.13
N ILE A 105 5.38 14.91 -7.09
CA ILE A 105 4.76 13.91 -6.24
C ILE A 105 3.29 13.76 -6.66
N VAL A 106 2.87 12.51 -6.82
CA VAL A 106 1.48 12.11 -7.08
C VAL A 106 0.67 12.27 -5.78
N PRO A 107 -0.46 12.99 -5.79
CA PRO A 107 -1.30 13.11 -4.61
C PRO A 107 -1.97 11.77 -4.29
N GLY A 108 -2.15 11.49 -2.99
CA GLY A 108 -3.06 10.43 -2.56
C GLY A 108 -4.53 10.83 -2.77
N LEU A 109 -5.45 9.92 -2.47
CA LEU A 109 -6.89 10.18 -2.53
C LEU A 109 -7.54 10.23 -1.15
N ARG A 110 -8.62 11.01 -1.06
CA ARG A 110 -9.57 10.97 0.05
C ARG A 110 -10.99 10.72 -0.44
N CYS A 111 -11.81 10.09 0.39
CA CYS A 111 -13.26 10.02 0.21
C CYS A 111 -13.96 10.23 1.57
N ASP A 112 -15.29 10.28 1.52
CA ASP A 112 -16.15 10.34 2.70
C ASP A 112 -17.21 9.24 2.58
N ASN A 113 -17.28 8.39 3.60
CA ASN A 113 -18.19 7.26 3.73
C ASN A 113 -19.18 7.57 4.84
N ASP A 114 -20.34 8.13 4.49
CA ASP A 114 -21.41 8.47 5.45
C ASP A 114 -20.91 9.31 6.65
N GLY A 115 -20.06 10.30 6.39
CA GLY A 115 -19.46 11.18 7.40
C GLY A 115 -18.16 10.67 8.01
N ILE A 116 -17.68 9.50 7.57
CA ILE A 116 -16.39 8.93 7.99
C ILE A 116 -15.37 9.13 6.86
N PRO A 117 -14.34 9.97 7.04
CA PRO A 117 -13.33 10.17 6.02
C PRO A 117 -12.41 8.95 5.90
N ASP A 118 -12.00 8.65 4.67
CA ASP A 118 -10.99 7.62 4.38
C ASP A 118 -9.91 8.18 3.45
N VAL A 119 -8.70 7.62 3.51
CA VAL A 119 -7.54 8.04 2.71
C VAL A 119 -6.73 6.86 2.17
N MET A 120 -6.09 7.08 1.01
CA MET A 120 -5.04 6.22 0.47
C MET A 120 -3.91 7.08 -0.12
N ARG A 121 -2.69 6.54 -0.19
CA ARG A 121 -1.53 7.22 -0.75
C ARG A 121 -0.50 6.22 -1.26
N GLY A 122 -0.46 6.08 -2.58
CA GLY A 122 0.33 5.10 -3.32
C GLY A 122 -0.60 4.08 -4.01
N GLU A 123 -1.64 3.64 -3.33
CA GLU A 123 -2.60 2.66 -3.85
C GLU A 123 -3.38 3.20 -5.07
N GLU A 124 -3.62 4.50 -5.15
CA GLU A 124 -4.29 5.11 -6.32
C GLU A 124 -3.50 4.84 -7.60
N THR A 125 -2.17 4.93 -7.54
CA THR A 125 -1.29 4.67 -8.69
C THR A 125 -1.37 3.20 -9.13
N GLN A 126 -1.49 2.27 -8.17
CA GLN A 126 -1.66 0.83 -8.46
C GLN A 126 -3.02 0.54 -9.10
N VAL A 127 -4.08 1.21 -8.64
CA VAL A 127 -5.44 1.07 -9.22
C VAL A 127 -5.43 1.45 -10.70
N PHE A 128 -4.89 2.62 -11.07
CA PHE A 128 -4.86 3.01 -12.49
C PHE A 128 -3.99 2.09 -13.34
N GLY A 129 -2.86 1.61 -12.80
CA GLY A 129 -2.05 0.59 -13.46
C GLY A 129 -2.83 -0.69 -13.73
N ALA A 130 -3.57 -1.20 -12.74
CA ALA A 130 -4.39 -2.40 -12.86
C ALA A 130 -5.52 -2.24 -13.88
N LEU A 131 -6.24 -1.11 -13.85
CA LEU A 131 -7.30 -0.80 -14.83
C LEU A 131 -6.76 -0.81 -16.26
N GLN A 132 -5.60 -0.17 -16.49
CA GLN A 132 -4.96 -0.12 -17.79
C GLN A 132 -4.50 -1.50 -18.27
N LEU A 133 -3.86 -2.30 -17.40
CA LEU A 133 -3.40 -3.65 -17.74
C LEU A 133 -4.55 -4.60 -18.09
N LEU A 134 -5.68 -4.47 -17.40
CA LEU A 134 -6.85 -5.31 -17.60
C LEU A 134 -7.77 -4.78 -18.73
N GLY A 135 -7.58 -3.54 -19.17
CA GLY A 135 -8.43 -2.91 -20.19
C GLY A 135 -9.87 -2.69 -19.71
N ILE A 136 -10.06 -2.44 -18.42
CA ILE A 136 -11.38 -2.26 -17.79
C ILE A 136 -11.54 -0.84 -17.22
N GLN A 137 -12.78 -0.38 -17.10
CA GLN A 137 -13.12 0.94 -16.55
C GLN A 137 -14.05 0.90 -15.33
N ASP A 138 -14.70 -0.24 -15.09
CA ASP A 138 -15.54 -0.49 -13.93
C ASP A 138 -14.98 -1.70 -13.20
N ALA A 139 -14.71 -1.55 -11.90
CA ALA A 139 -14.08 -2.60 -11.10
C ALA A 139 -14.36 -2.43 -9.61
N LEU A 140 -14.40 -3.55 -8.90
CA LEU A 140 -14.16 -3.61 -7.46
C LEU A 140 -12.78 -4.24 -7.25
N LEU A 141 -11.83 -3.45 -6.77
CA LEU A 141 -10.44 -3.89 -6.56
C LEU A 141 -10.16 -4.04 -5.07
N VAL A 142 -9.46 -5.10 -4.71
CA VAL A 142 -8.92 -5.29 -3.36
C VAL A 142 -7.40 -5.22 -3.43
N LEU A 143 -6.82 -4.29 -2.68
CA LEU A 143 -5.38 -4.10 -2.57
C LEU A 143 -4.98 -4.50 -1.14
N PRO A 144 -4.63 -5.78 -0.91
CA PRO A 144 -4.27 -6.26 0.42
C PRO A 144 -2.94 -5.70 0.89
N GLY A 145 -2.77 -5.56 2.20
CA GLY A 145 -1.52 -5.12 2.81
C GLY A 145 -1.67 -4.84 4.30
N THR A 146 -0.76 -4.03 4.85
CA THR A 146 -0.89 -3.50 6.22
C THR A 146 -2.27 -2.86 6.42
N HIS A 147 -2.68 -2.07 5.43
CA HIS A 147 -4.00 -1.48 5.31
C HIS A 147 -4.61 -1.92 3.97
N SER A 148 -5.49 -2.91 4.01
CA SER A 148 -6.19 -3.40 2.83
C SER A 148 -7.16 -2.33 2.32
N LYS A 149 -7.13 -2.03 1.02
CA LYS A 149 -8.07 -1.11 0.38
C LYS A 149 -9.08 -1.87 -0.46
N TRP A 150 -10.37 -1.61 -0.24
CA TRP A 150 -11.44 -2.01 -1.15
C TRP A 150 -11.85 -0.79 -1.96
N VAL A 151 -11.64 -0.81 -3.27
CA VAL A 151 -11.77 0.36 -4.14
C VAL A 151 -12.83 0.11 -5.20
N THR A 152 -13.83 0.98 -5.25
CA THR A 152 -14.86 0.98 -6.30
C THR A 152 -14.48 1.97 -7.38
N VAL A 153 -14.34 1.47 -8.61
CA VAL A 153 -14.06 2.26 -9.80
C VAL A 153 -15.26 2.21 -10.73
N GLN A 154 -15.64 3.36 -11.28
CA GLN A 154 -16.68 3.44 -12.30
C GLN A 154 -16.32 4.48 -13.37
N ALA A 155 -16.44 4.10 -14.64
CA ALA A 155 -16.07 4.92 -15.80
C ALA A 155 -14.63 5.48 -15.68
N GLY A 156 -13.68 4.65 -15.23
CA GLY A 156 -12.27 5.00 -15.08
C GLY A 156 -11.95 5.95 -13.92
N GLN A 157 -12.93 6.23 -13.04
CA GLN A 157 -12.75 7.07 -11.86
C GLN A 157 -12.89 6.24 -10.59
N ILE A 158 -11.96 6.41 -9.64
CA ILE A 158 -12.12 5.90 -8.28
C ILE A 158 -13.27 6.68 -7.66
N ARG A 159 -14.39 6.00 -7.39
CA ARG A 159 -15.61 6.60 -6.83
C ARG A 159 -15.53 6.69 -5.32
N ASN A 160 -15.13 5.59 -4.72
CA ASN A 160 -15.10 5.43 -3.28
C ASN A 160 -14.18 4.27 -2.89
N PHE A 161 -13.76 4.25 -1.63
CA PHE A 161 -12.99 3.15 -1.08
C PHE A 161 -13.19 3.01 0.43
N ALA A 162 -12.83 1.83 0.94
CA ALA A 162 -12.83 1.53 2.37
C ALA A 162 -11.50 0.87 2.76
N THR A 163 -10.93 1.34 3.86
CA THR A 163 -9.68 0.83 4.44
C THR A 163 -9.97 -0.15 5.56
N PHE A 164 -9.31 -1.30 5.52
CA PHE A 164 -9.30 -2.30 6.60
C PHE A 164 -7.86 -2.49 7.09
N MET A 165 -7.62 -2.30 8.38
CA MET A 165 -6.28 -2.42 8.99
C MET A 165 -5.85 -3.89 9.21
N THR A 166 -6.15 -4.77 8.26
CA THR A 166 -6.02 -6.23 8.37
C THR A 166 -4.60 -6.66 8.75
N GLY A 167 -3.59 -6.23 8.00
CA GLY A 167 -2.20 -6.60 8.26
C GLY A 167 -1.63 -5.96 9.54
N GLU A 168 -2.01 -4.71 9.85
CA GLU A 168 -1.60 -4.06 11.10
C GLU A 168 -2.19 -4.79 12.32
N PHE A 169 -3.47 -5.14 12.28
CA PHE A 169 -4.11 -5.86 13.39
C PHE A 169 -3.58 -7.29 13.52
N TYR A 170 -3.27 -7.98 12.41
CA TYR A 170 -2.55 -9.25 12.45
C TYR A 170 -1.24 -9.12 13.25
N ALA A 171 -0.41 -8.13 12.90
CA ALA A 171 0.87 -7.90 13.57
C ALA A 171 0.70 -7.54 15.06
N LEU A 172 -0.22 -6.63 15.40
CA LEU A 172 -0.51 -6.23 16.78
C LEU A 172 -0.98 -7.42 17.62
N LEU A 173 -1.92 -8.21 17.11
CA LEU A 173 -2.43 -9.39 17.79
C LEU A 173 -1.32 -10.43 17.99
N ARG A 174 -0.52 -10.68 16.95
CA ARG A 174 0.59 -11.64 16.99
C ARG A 174 1.71 -11.24 17.95
N GLN A 175 2.09 -9.96 17.99
CA GLN A 175 3.34 -9.53 18.64
C GLN A 175 3.12 -8.88 19.99
N HIS A 176 1.97 -8.24 20.21
CA HIS A 176 1.76 -7.34 21.34
C HIS A 176 0.52 -7.67 22.19
N SER A 177 -0.25 -8.70 21.83
CA SER A 177 -1.41 -9.15 22.61
C SER A 177 -1.13 -10.41 23.43
N ILE A 178 -2.13 -10.89 24.18
CA ILE A 178 -2.04 -12.18 24.89
C ILE A 178 -1.87 -13.39 23.93
N LEU A 179 -2.25 -13.25 22.65
CA LEU A 179 -2.08 -14.29 21.65
C LEU A 179 -0.61 -14.56 21.33
N ALA A 180 0.27 -13.56 21.52
CA ALA A 180 1.71 -13.68 21.35
C ALA A 180 2.33 -14.78 22.24
N ARG A 181 1.69 -15.11 23.37
CA ARG A 181 2.16 -16.19 24.27
C ARG A 181 1.76 -17.60 23.80
N THR A 182 0.96 -17.68 22.75
CA THR A 182 0.39 -18.91 22.20
C THR A 182 0.99 -19.22 20.82
N LEU A 183 1.27 -18.17 20.05
CA LEU A 183 1.78 -18.24 18.69
C LEU A 183 3.30 -18.53 18.70
N PRO A 184 3.81 -19.26 17.70
CA PRO A 184 5.25 -19.41 17.50
C PRO A 184 5.89 -18.07 17.12
N ASP A 185 7.21 -17.95 17.27
CA ASP A 185 7.95 -16.71 16.95
C ASP A 185 7.89 -16.39 15.44
N ASN A 186 8.02 -17.42 14.59
CA ASN A 186 7.98 -17.29 13.14
C ASN A 186 6.67 -17.82 12.56
N ASP A 187 6.30 -17.30 11.39
CA ASP A 187 5.26 -17.90 10.56
C ASP A 187 5.90 -19.03 9.77
N ASP A 188 5.41 -20.25 9.99
CA ASP A 188 5.74 -21.42 9.16
C ASP A 188 4.97 -21.34 7.81
N GLU A 189 5.08 -22.38 6.99
CA GLU A 189 4.27 -22.50 5.77
C GLU A 189 2.77 -22.41 6.07
N LEU A 190 2.01 -21.91 5.09
CA LEU A 190 0.56 -21.77 5.18
C LEU A 190 -0.11 -23.12 5.47
N ASP A 191 -0.78 -23.22 6.62
CA ASP A 191 -1.74 -24.27 6.89
C ASP A 191 -3.10 -23.84 6.32
N GLN A 192 -3.38 -24.28 5.08
CA GLN A 192 -4.59 -23.90 4.36
C GLN A 192 -5.87 -24.26 5.11
N ALA A 193 -5.91 -25.42 5.78
CA ALA A 193 -7.10 -25.87 6.50
C ALA A 193 -7.37 -24.99 7.73
N ALA A 194 -6.32 -24.63 8.46
CA ALA A 194 -6.43 -23.70 9.59
C ALA A 194 -6.82 -22.30 9.12
N PHE A 195 -6.24 -21.82 8.01
CA PHE A 195 -6.63 -20.55 7.40
C PHE A 195 -8.12 -20.53 7.03
N ASP A 196 -8.58 -21.52 6.29
CA ASP A 196 -9.98 -21.64 5.86
C ASP A 196 -10.94 -21.73 7.07
N GLN A 197 -10.52 -22.41 8.15
CA GLN A 197 -11.29 -22.44 9.40
C GLN A 197 -11.39 -21.06 10.05
N GLY A 198 -10.32 -20.26 10.00
CA GLY A 198 -10.30 -18.88 10.49
C GLY A 198 -11.23 -17.98 9.69
N VAL A 199 -11.15 -18.04 8.36
CA VAL A 199 -12.04 -17.30 7.45
C VAL A 199 -13.49 -17.68 7.68
N ALA A 200 -13.78 -18.99 7.75
CA ALA A 200 -15.14 -19.47 8.00
C ALA A 200 -15.67 -19.01 9.37
N LEU A 201 -14.82 -18.95 10.41
CA LEU A 201 -15.22 -18.40 11.69
C LEU A 201 -15.51 -16.91 11.60
N ALA A 202 -14.69 -16.11 10.91
CA ALA A 202 -14.91 -14.67 10.82
C ALA A 202 -16.20 -14.34 10.05
N LEU A 203 -16.45 -15.02 8.93
CA LEU A 203 -17.66 -14.83 8.11
C LEU A 203 -18.97 -15.22 8.83
N ASN A 204 -18.91 -16.20 9.75
CA ASN A 204 -20.08 -16.67 10.48
C ASN A 204 -20.10 -16.22 11.96
N GLY A 205 -19.05 -15.53 12.40
CA GLY A 205 -18.79 -15.21 13.79
C GLY A 205 -19.27 -13.83 14.17
N GLY A 206 -18.99 -13.44 15.42
CA GLY A 206 -19.22 -12.08 15.89
C GLY A 206 -18.05 -11.16 15.55
N SER A 207 -17.92 -10.09 16.34
CA SER A 207 -16.81 -9.13 16.22
C SER A 207 -15.43 -9.80 16.28
N LEU A 208 -14.45 -9.22 15.57
CA LEU A 208 -13.03 -9.58 15.67
C LEU A 208 -12.54 -9.67 17.13
N LEU A 209 -13.03 -8.79 18.02
CA LEU A 209 -12.66 -8.81 19.44
C LEU A 209 -13.06 -10.12 20.16
N GLN A 210 -14.15 -10.74 19.70
CA GLN A 210 -14.60 -12.03 20.20
C GLN A 210 -13.85 -13.17 19.50
N THR A 211 -13.82 -13.17 18.17
CA THR A 211 -13.30 -14.30 17.38
C THR A 211 -11.78 -14.42 17.50
N ALA A 212 -11.02 -13.33 17.62
CA ALA A 212 -9.56 -13.39 17.78
C ALA A 212 -9.12 -14.16 19.05
N PHE A 213 -9.91 -14.14 20.13
CA PHE A 213 -9.58 -14.88 21.35
C PHE A 213 -9.63 -16.40 21.15
N SER A 214 -10.32 -16.88 20.12
CA SER A 214 -10.37 -18.31 19.78
C SER A 214 -9.00 -18.89 19.41
N VAL A 215 -8.07 -18.09 18.90
CA VAL A 215 -6.67 -18.49 18.66
C VAL A 215 -6.06 -19.05 19.94
N ARG A 216 -6.29 -18.39 21.08
CA ARG A 216 -5.78 -18.83 22.37
C ARG A 216 -6.54 -20.03 22.91
N THR A 217 -7.87 -20.05 22.78
CA THR A 217 -8.67 -21.14 23.36
C THR A 217 -8.54 -22.44 22.57
N LEU A 218 -8.41 -22.39 21.24
CA LEU A 218 -8.14 -23.57 20.42
C LEU A 218 -6.82 -24.25 20.81
N TRP A 219 -5.79 -23.47 21.13
CA TRP A 219 -4.55 -24.00 21.68
C TRP A 219 -4.71 -24.55 23.10
N LEU A 220 -5.33 -23.78 24.02
CA LEU A 220 -5.52 -24.18 25.42
C LEU A 220 -6.31 -25.48 25.56
N PHE A 221 -7.24 -25.72 24.65
CA PHE A 221 -8.05 -26.94 24.61
C PHE A 221 -7.51 -27.99 23.64
N GLU A 222 -6.27 -27.84 23.16
CA GLU A 222 -5.57 -28.81 22.30
C GLU A 222 -6.35 -29.15 21.01
N ARG A 223 -7.16 -28.22 20.51
CA ARG A 223 -7.96 -28.37 19.28
C ARG A 223 -7.22 -27.89 18.03
N MET A 224 -6.10 -27.22 18.19
CA MET A 224 -5.23 -26.78 17.09
C MET A 224 -3.77 -26.72 17.55
N LEU A 225 -2.86 -27.21 16.69
CA LEU A 225 -1.42 -27.16 16.94
C LEU A 225 -0.91 -25.72 16.86
N SER A 226 0.10 -25.39 17.67
CA SER A 226 0.67 -24.03 17.72
C SER A 226 1.14 -23.52 16.35
N MET A 227 1.73 -24.39 15.53
CA MET A 227 2.19 -24.07 14.17
C MET A 227 1.08 -23.69 13.18
N ALA A 228 -0.16 -24.13 13.41
CA ALA A 228 -1.31 -23.84 12.54
C ALA A 228 -2.01 -22.52 12.93
N LEU A 229 -1.81 -22.06 14.17
CA LEU A 229 -2.46 -20.86 14.71
C LEU A 229 -2.17 -19.56 13.96
N PRO A 230 -0.97 -19.32 13.39
CA PRO A 230 -0.74 -18.13 12.57
C PRO A 230 -1.63 -18.07 11.33
N SER A 231 -1.76 -19.20 10.63
CA SER A 231 -2.64 -19.33 9.46
C SER A 231 -4.11 -19.13 9.85
N TYR A 232 -4.52 -19.72 10.98
CA TYR A 232 -5.86 -19.50 11.54
C TYR A 232 -6.14 -18.04 11.91
N LEU A 233 -5.22 -17.38 12.63
CA LEU A 233 -5.35 -15.95 12.99
C LEU A 233 -5.41 -15.08 11.73
N SER A 234 -4.59 -15.38 10.72
CA SER A 234 -4.62 -14.70 9.42
C SER A 234 -5.98 -14.83 8.75
N GLY A 235 -6.57 -16.04 8.75
CA GLY A 235 -7.92 -16.27 8.28
C GLY A 235 -8.98 -15.47 9.06
N VAL A 236 -8.84 -15.39 10.39
CA VAL A 236 -9.77 -14.63 11.26
C VAL A 236 -9.74 -13.13 10.99
N VAL A 237 -8.59 -12.55 10.65
CA VAL A 237 -8.50 -11.10 10.37
C VAL A 237 -8.84 -10.74 8.91
N ILE A 238 -8.75 -11.70 7.98
CA ILE A 238 -9.06 -11.50 6.56
C ILE A 238 -10.54 -11.74 6.25
N GLY A 239 -11.15 -12.77 6.84
CA GLY A 239 -12.57 -13.10 6.63
C GLY A 239 -13.52 -12.07 7.23
#